data_AF-A0A4U0WH65-F1
#
_entry.id   AF-A0A4U0WH65-F1
#
_cell.length_a   1.000
_cell.length_b   1.000
_cell.length_c   1.000
_cell.angle_alpha   90.00
_cell.angle_beta   90.00
_cell.angle_gamma   90.00
#
_symmetry.space_group_name_H-M   'P 1'
#
loop_
_entity.id
_entity.type
_entity.pdbx_description
1 polymer ?
#
loop_
_entity_poly.entity_id
_entity_poly.type
_entity_poly.pdbx_seq_one_letter_code
_entity_poly.pdbx_strand_id
1 'polypeptide(L)'
;MLTSSYVSFEIYLEITKKKAQYGRYIDTKLWDQFQSLALPNARFRFYNADNTLISRNGRDFDFDSLSSFVDWWSEFFKNAQTLHMFGPPEMSLQSEDEVFVSWSMEDQLCFQGTAN
;
A
#
# COMPACT_ATOMS: atom_id res chain seq x y z
N MET A 1 7.51 23.59 21.74
CA MET A 1 6.42 22.77 22.30
C MET A 1 5.93 21.89 21.17
N LEU A 2 6.09 20.57 21.27
CA LEU A 2 5.50 19.64 20.30
C LEU A 2 4.00 19.58 20.63
N THR A 3 3.17 20.24 19.83
CA THR A 3 1.73 19.94 19.83
C THR A 3 1.61 18.53 19.27
N SER A 4 1.52 17.54 20.16
CA SER A 4 1.07 16.21 19.77
C SER A 4 -0.37 16.35 19.29
N SER A 5 -0.54 16.48 17.99
CA SER A 5 -1.83 16.49 17.32
C SER A 5 -2.32 15.04 17.28
N TYR A 6 -3.10 14.68 18.30
CA TYR A 6 -3.65 13.33 18.43
C TYR A 6 -4.64 13.07 17.29
N VAL A 7 -4.52 11.91 16.66
CA VAL A 7 -5.49 11.43 15.65
C VAL A 7 -6.74 10.96 16.40
N SER A 8 -7.91 11.46 15.99
CA SER A 8 -9.18 11.03 16.61
C SER A 8 -9.43 9.54 16.36
N PHE A 9 -10.24 8.92 17.21
CA PHE A 9 -10.57 7.51 17.07
C PHE A 9 -11.28 7.20 15.74
N GLU A 10 -12.15 8.11 15.30
CA GLU A 10 -12.88 8.01 14.04
C GLU A 10 -11.93 8.02 12.84
N ILE A 11 -10.96 8.95 12.83
CA ILE A 11 -9.93 9.04 11.78
C ILE A 11 -9.07 7.78 11.79
N TYR A 12 -8.64 7.32 12.98
CA TYR A 12 -7.87 6.09 13.14
C TYR A 12 -8.60 4.88 12.54
N LEU A 13 -9.89 4.72 12.84
CA LEU A 13 -10.70 3.61 12.33
C LEU A 13 -10.85 3.67 10.81
N GLU A 14 -11.14 4.84 10.25
CA GLU A 14 -11.32 4.99 8.80
C GLU A 14 -10.01 4.70 8.03
N ILE A 15 -8.87 5.20 8.50
CA ILE A 15 -7.57 4.91 7.89
C ILE A 15 -7.22 3.43 8.00
N THR A 16 -7.43 2.82 9.18
CA THR A 16 -7.17 1.38 9.39
C THR A 16 -8.04 0.52 8.49
N LYS A 17 -9.32 0.86 8.35
CA LYS A 17 -10.26 0.19 7.45
C LYS A 17 -9.81 0.30 5.99
N LYS A 18 -9.39 1.47 5.53
CA LYS A 18 -8.85 1.65 4.18
C LYS A 18 -7.61 0.80 3.93
N LYS A 19 -6.69 0.70 4.90
CA LYS A 19 -5.51 -0.17 4.79
C LYS A 19 -5.88 -1.65 4.75
N ALA A 20 -6.88 -2.08 5.52
CA ALA A 20 -7.41 -3.45 5.45
C ALA A 20 -8.06 -3.75 4.08
N GLN A 21 -8.78 -2.78 3.51
CA GLN A 21 -9.33 -2.88 2.15
C GLN A 21 -8.22 -3.00 1.10
N TYR A 22 -7.14 -2.22 1.23
CA TYR A 22 -5.95 -2.32 0.36
C TYR A 22 -5.43 -3.75 0.28
N GLY A 23 -5.17 -4.39 1.42
CA GLY A 23 -4.68 -5.78 1.45
C GLY A 23 -5.70 -6.76 0.87
N ARG A 24 -6.95 -6.68 1.34
CA ARG A 24 -8.03 -7.56 0.87
C ARG A 24 -8.22 -7.50 -0.65
N TYR A 25 -8.21 -6.30 -1.24
CA TYR A 25 -8.44 -6.14 -2.67
C TYR A 25 -7.29 -6.69 -3.51
N ILE A 26 -6.05 -6.54 -3.06
CA ILE A 26 -4.90 -7.19 -3.72
C ILE A 26 -5.01 -8.72 -3.59
N ASP A 27 -5.30 -9.22 -2.40
CA ASP A 27 -5.40 -10.66 -2.13
C ASP A 27 -6.47 -11.34 -2.96
N THR A 28 -7.62 -10.70 -3.08
CA THR A 28 -8.78 -11.19 -3.85
C THR A 28 -8.81 -10.71 -5.29
N LYS A 29 -7.79 -9.99 -5.76
CA LYS A 29 -7.66 -9.48 -7.14
C LYS A 29 -8.83 -8.59 -7.58
N LEU A 30 -9.43 -7.86 -6.62
CA LEU A 30 -10.53 -6.91 -6.86
C LEU A 30 -9.99 -5.55 -7.32
N TRP A 31 -9.32 -5.54 -8.46
CA TRP A 31 -8.60 -4.37 -8.99
C TRP A 31 -9.49 -3.16 -9.28
N ASP A 32 -10.71 -3.38 -9.76
CA ASP A 32 -11.67 -2.29 -10.00
C ASP A 32 -12.07 -1.59 -8.70
N GLN A 33 -12.19 -2.34 -7.59
CA GLN A 33 -12.49 -1.75 -6.27
C GLN A 33 -11.26 -1.03 -5.70
N PHE A 34 -10.06 -1.53 -5.98
CA PHE A 34 -8.81 -0.93 -5.56
C PHE A 34 -8.65 0.51 -6.08
N GLN A 35 -9.18 0.82 -7.26
CA GLN A 35 -9.14 2.17 -7.83
C GLN A 35 -9.82 3.24 -6.95
N SER A 36 -10.68 2.84 -6.02
CA SER A 36 -11.36 3.76 -5.09
C SER A 36 -10.55 4.12 -3.84
N LEU A 37 -9.41 3.47 -3.61
CA LEU A 37 -8.67 3.59 -2.35
C LEU A 37 -7.73 4.79 -2.28
N ALA A 38 -7.24 5.26 -3.42
CA ALA A 38 -6.25 6.33 -3.50
C ALA A 38 -6.80 7.57 -4.18
N LEU A 39 -6.23 8.73 -3.84
CA LEU A 39 -6.50 9.97 -4.55
C LEU A 39 -5.98 9.88 -5.99
N PRO A 40 -6.57 10.61 -6.96
CA PRO A 40 -6.14 10.57 -8.36
C PRO A 40 -4.66 10.93 -8.58
N ASN A 41 -4.07 11.71 -7.67
CA ASN A 41 -2.67 12.14 -7.69
C ASN A 41 -1.77 11.36 -6.73
N ALA A 42 -2.25 10.24 -6.16
CA ALA A 42 -1.45 9.41 -5.28
C ALA A 42 -0.27 8.77 -6.02
N ARG A 43 0.87 8.71 -5.34
CA ARG A 43 2.10 8.08 -5.84
C ARG A 43 2.47 6.91 -4.95
N PHE A 44 3.00 5.85 -5.55
CA PHE A 44 3.40 4.64 -4.86
C PHE A 44 4.86 4.35 -5.16
N ARG A 45 5.68 4.26 -4.11
CA ARG A 45 7.13 4.08 -4.23
C ARG A 45 7.61 3.03 -3.26
N PHE A 46 8.51 2.18 -3.73
CA PHE A 46 9.08 1.10 -2.95
C PHE A 46 10.58 1.31 -2.84
N TYR A 47 11.09 1.33 -1.61
CA TYR A 47 12.49 1.62 -1.31
C TYR A 47 13.14 0.42 -0.62
N ASN A 48 14.43 0.24 -0.87
CA ASN A 48 15.30 -0.62 -0.08
C ASN A 48 15.54 -0.01 1.31
N ALA A 49 16.11 -0.81 2.23
CA ALA A 49 16.44 -0.34 3.58
C ALA A 49 17.45 0.83 3.62
N ASP A 50 18.26 1.00 2.56
CA ASP A 50 19.18 2.12 2.38
C ASP A 50 18.53 3.35 1.71
N ASN A 51 17.20 3.35 1.57
CA ASN A 51 16.39 4.39 0.95
C ASN A 51 16.64 4.59 -0.56
N THR A 52 17.26 3.61 -1.22
CA THR A 52 17.33 3.57 -2.70
C THR A 52 16.04 2.99 -3.29
N LEU A 53 15.64 3.46 -4.47
CA LEU A 53 14.45 2.97 -5.16
C LEU A 53 14.64 1.50 -5.56
N ILE A 54 13.64 0.67 -5.30
CA ILE A 54 13.65 -0.74 -5.74
C ILE A 54 13.52 -0.78 -7.26
N SER A 55 14.45 -1.49 -7.91
CA SER A 55 14.42 -1.79 -9.33
C SER A 55 14.49 -3.30 -9.55
N ARG A 56 13.60 -3.84 -10.39
CA ARG A 56 13.54 -5.26 -10.75
C ARG A 56 13.29 -5.39 -12.24
N ASN A 57 14.11 -6.20 -12.92
CA ASN A 57 14.03 -6.45 -14.36
C ASN A 57 13.98 -5.16 -15.21
N GLY A 58 14.75 -4.14 -14.81
CA GLY A 58 14.81 -2.86 -15.52
C GLY A 58 13.60 -1.94 -15.30
N ARG A 59 12.70 -2.28 -14.37
CA ARG A 59 11.60 -1.42 -13.96
C ARG A 59 11.78 -0.96 -12.52
N ASP A 60 11.75 0.35 -12.35
CA ASP A 60 11.70 1.00 -11.05
C ASP A 60 10.29 0.92 -10.47
N PHE A 61 10.19 0.63 -9.18
CA PHE A 61 8.93 0.58 -8.46
C PHE A 61 8.53 1.99 -7.98
N ASP A 62 8.41 2.90 -8.95
CA ASP A 62 7.89 4.26 -8.81
C ASP A 62 6.68 4.41 -9.74
N PHE A 63 5.51 4.54 -9.13
CA PHE A 63 4.23 4.62 -9.81
C PHE A 63 3.62 5.98 -9.52
N ASP A 64 3.64 6.87 -10.52
CA ASP A 64 3.08 8.23 -10.40
C ASP A 64 1.55 8.29 -10.50
N SER A 65 0.88 7.14 -10.65
CA SER A 65 -0.57 7.03 -10.64
C SER A 65 -1.06 5.70 -10.11
N LEU A 66 -2.29 5.70 -9.59
CA LEU A 66 -2.99 4.48 -9.18
C LEU A 66 -3.21 3.50 -10.34
N SER A 67 -3.45 4.01 -11.56
CA SER A 67 -3.60 3.15 -12.74
C SER A 67 -2.30 2.40 -13.05
N SER A 68 -1.16 3.10 -13.09
CA SER A 68 0.14 2.49 -13.38
C SER A 68 0.55 1.46 -12.33
N PHE A 69 0.17 1.68 -11.07
CA PHE A 69 0.31 0.73 -9.98
C PHE A 69 -0.54 -0.53 -10.22
N VAL A 70 -1.85 -0.36 -10.46
CA VAL A 70 -2.79 -1.48 -10.68
C VAL A 70 -2.41 -2.28 -11.92
N ASP A 71 -2.07 -1.62 -13.03
CA ASP A 71 -1.68 -2.29 -14.29
C ASP A 71 -0.49 -3.22 -14.08
N TRP A 72 0.51 -2.79 -13.30
CA TRP A 72 1.68 -3.63 -13.01
C TRP A 72 1.36 -4.77 -12.06
N TRP A 73 0.77 -4.47 -10.90
CA TRP A 73 0.56 -5.46 -9.85
C TRP A 73 -0.52 -6.49 -10.20
N SER A 74 -1.50 -6.12 -11.03
CA SER A 74 -2.51 -7.07 -11.53
C SER A 74 -1.91 -8.15 -12.40
N GLU A 75 -0.97 -7.82 -13.29
CA GLU A 75 -0.26 -8.82 -14.09
C GLU A 75 0.78 -9.58 -13.24
N PHE A 76 1.54 -8.89 -12.38
CA PHE A 76 2.54 -9.54 -11.52
C PHE A 76 1.92 -10.59 -10.58
N PHE A 77 0.76 -10.29 -9.99
CA PHE A 77 0.08 -11.22 -9.07
C PHE A 77 -0.94 -12.14 -9.75
N LYS A 78 -1.04 -12.14 -11.08
CA LYS A 78 -2.04 -12.91 -11.84
C LYS A 78 -2.04 -14.40 -11.52
N ASN A 79 -0.85 -14.97 -11.31
CA ASN A 79 -0.65 -16.39 -10.98
C ASN A 79 -0.16 -16.60 -9.54
N ALA A 80 -0.31 -15.58 -8.69
CA ALA A 80 0.10 -15.62 -7.30
C ALA A 80 -1.13 -15.67 -6.38
N GLN A 81 -1.11 -16.58 -5.41
CA GLN A 81 -1.89 -16.40 -4.19
C GLN A 81 -1.11 -15.43 -3.30
N THR A 82 -1.78 -14.38 -2.86
CA THR A 82 -1.17 -13.34 -2.03
C THR A 82 -1.90 -13.23 -0.71
N LEU A 83 -1.16 -12.89 0.34
CA LEU A 83 -1.69 -12.51 1.65
C LEU A 83 -0.91 -11.29 2.14
N HIS A 84 -1.61 -10.19 2.40
CA HIS A 84 -1.02 -8.99 2.99
C HIS A 84 -1.49 -8.83 4.44
N MET A 85 -0.55 -8.86 5.38
CA MET A 85 -0.80 -8.64 6.80
C MET A 85 -0.21 -7.31 7.24
N PHE A 86 -0.98 -6.56 8.03
CA PHE A 86 -0.54 -5.28 8.57
C PHE A 86 -0.58 -5.32 10.09
N GLY A 87 0.48 -4.83 10.74
CA GLY A 87 0.49 -4.60 12.17
C GLY A 87 -0.30 -3.36 12.59
N PRO A 88 -0.30 -3.01 13.88
CA PRO A 88 -0.86 -1.76 14.37
C PRO A 88 -0.19 -0.54 13.69
N PRO A 89 -0.96 0.49 13.31
CA PRO A 89 -0.39 1.72 12.78
C PRO A 89 0.23 2.59 13.86
N GLU A 90 1.28 3.32 13.50
CA GLU A 90 1.68 4.55 14.18
C GLU A 90 1.20 5.74 13.34
N MET A 91 0.39 6.62 13.93
CA MET A 91 -0.22 7.76 13.22
C MET A 91 0.17 9.09 13.85
N SER A 92 0.36 10.10 13.01
CA SER A 92 0.57 11.48 13.43
C SER A 92 -0.17 12.45 12.50
N LEU A 93 -0.94 13.37 13.07
CA LEU A 93 -1.66 14.37 12.29
C LEU A 93 -0.67 15.45 11.81
N GLN A 94 -0.58 15.66 10.50
CA GLN A 94 0.34 16.61 9.87
C GLN A 94 -0.33 17.97 9.62
N SER A 95 -1.62 17.95 9.30
CA SER A 95 -2.49 19.12 9.10
C SER A 95 -3.92 18.76 9.54
N GLU A 96 -4.89 19.67 9.36
CA GLU A 96 -6.31 19.37 9.65
C GLU A 96 -6.86 18.19 8.84
N ASP A 97 -6.32 17.95 7.64
CA ASP A 97 -6.81 16.99 6.64
C ASP A 97 -5.81 15.90 6.25
N GLU A 98 -4.60 15.91 6.81
CA GLU A 98 -3.52 14.97 6.48
C GLU A 98 -2.98 14.24 7.71
N VAL A 99 -2.91 12.91 7.61
CA VAL A 99 -2.31 12.04 8.63
C VAL A 99 -1.16 11.27 8.00
N PHE A 100 0.02 11.36 8.60
CA PHE A 100 1.12 10.45 8.30
C PHE A 100 0.93 9.15 9.07
N VAL A 101 1.07 8.03 8.38
CA VAL A 101 0.91 6.70 8.99
C VAL A 101 2.01 5.75 8.53
N SER A 102 2.56 5.01 9.49
CA SER A 102 3.42 3.85 9.25
C SER A 102 2.75 2.57 9.75
N TRP A 103 3.01 1.47 9.05
CA TRP A 103 2.60 0.13 9.46
C TRP A 103 3.78 -0.82 9.30
N SER A 104 3.90 -1.80 10.20
CA SER A 104 4.60 -3.03 9.85
C SER A 104 3.76 -3.84 8.86
N MET A 105 4.43 -4.55 7.96
CA MET A 105 3.79 -5.27 6.86
C MET A 105 4.53 -6.58 6.60
N GLU A 106 3.77 -7.65 6.39
CA GLU A 106 4.26 -8.93 5.90
C GLU A 106 3.44 -9.33 4.68
N ASP A 107 4.14 -9.68 3.61
CA ASP A 107 3.54 -10.20 2.39
C ASP A 107 3.95 -11.65 2.18
N GLN A 108 2.97 -12.52 1.92
CA GLN A 108 3.22 -13.88 1.47
C GLN A 108 2.76 -14.01 0.01
N LEU A 109 3.70 -14.37 -0.86
CA LEU A 109 3.47 -14.52 -2.30
C LEU A 109 3.76 -15.97 -2.70
N CYS A 110 2.70 -16.72 -3.01
CA CYS A 110 2.77 -18.11 -3.44
C CYS A 110 2.46 -18.19 -4.94
N PHE A 111 3.50 -18.24 -5.77
CA PHE A 111 3.36 -18.40 -7.22
C PHE A 111 3.07 -19.85 -7.59
N GLN A 112 2.08 -20.07 -8.46
CA GLN A 112 1.80 -21.39 -9.02
C GLN A 112 2.71 -21.66 -10.22
N GLY A 113 3.60 -22.66 -10.12
CA GLY A 113 4.58 -23.05 -11.14
C GLY A 113 6.03 -22.73 -10.73
N THR A 114 7.00 -23.20 -11.49
CA THR A 114 8.40 -22.77 -11.31
C THR A 114 8.52 -21.30 -11.66
N ALA A 115 9.10 -20.50 -10.77
CA ALA A 115 9.49 -19.13 -11.07
C ALA A 115 10.36 -19.14 -12.33
N ASN A 116 9.87 -18.51 -13.41
CA ASN A 116 10.68 -18.25 -14.60
C ASN A 116 11.58 -17.05 -14.37
#